data_AF-A0A8X7BA99-F1
#
_entry.id   AF-A0A8X7BA99-F1
#
_cell.length_a   1.000
_cell.length_b   1.000
_cell.length_c   1.000
_cell.angle_alpha   90.00
_cell.angle_beta   90.00
_cell.angle_gamma   90.00
#
_symmetry.space_group_name_H-M   'P 1'
#
loop_
_entity.id
_entity.type
_entity.pdbx_description
1 polymer ?
#
loop_
_entity_poly.entity_id
_entity_poly.type
_entity_poly.pdbx_seq_one_letter_code
_entity_poly.pdbx_strand_id
1 'polypeptide(L)' 'MVWAGIMINGRSHLHVVAIGTMTGQRYIDEVLLPHFLLFRGAVGSKFVFMDDNATCHRTLAVQDCLDSDGIQRLV' A
#
# COMPACT_ATOMS: atom_id res chain seq x y z
N MET A 1 -3.62 -4.33 14.55
CA MET A 1 -4.29 -3.50 13.52
C MET A 1 -4.57 -4.39 12.33
N VAL A 2 -5.53 -4.05 11.47
CA VAL A 2 -5.80 -4.83 10.27
C VAL A 2 -5.70 -3.96 9.03
N TRP A 3 -5.25 -4.54 7.93
CA TRP A 3 -5.17 -3.88 6.64
C TRP A 3 -5.84 -4.75 5.56
N ALA A 4 -6.55 -4.12 4.62
CA ALA A 4 -7.03 -4.78 3.43
C ALA A 4 -7.07 -3.78 2.27
N GLY A 5 -6.82 -4.28 1.06
CA GLY A 5 -7.04 -3.54 -0.18
C GLY A 5 -8.32 -3.99 -0.86
N ILE A 6 -8.98 -3.06 -1.55
CA ILE A 6 -10.15 -3.34 -2.38
C ILE A 6 -9.95 -2.71 -3.77
N MET A 7 -10.48 -3.37 -4.79
CA MET A 7 -10.51 -2.91 -6.17
C MET A 7 -11.89 -3.23 -6.77
N ILE A 8 -12.18 -2.69 -7.97
CA ILE A 8 -13.50 -2.80 -8.59
C ILE A 8 -14.03 -4.24 -8.70
N ASN A 9 -13.14 -5.22 -8.93
CA ASN A 9 -13.50 -6.62 -9.15
C ASN A 9 -12.92 -7.57 -8.08
N GLY A 10 -12.47 -7.06 -6.93
CA GLY A 10 -11.80 -7.92 -5.95
C GLY A 10 -11.36 -7.23 -4.67
N ARG A 11 -10.85 -8.02 -3.74
CA ARG A 11 -10.28 -7.57 -2.47
C ARG A 11 -9.16 -8.50 -2.02
N SER A 12 -8.24 -7.99 -1.22
CA SER A 12 -7.29 -8.84 -0.51
C SER A 12 -7.97 -9.53 0.68
N HIS A 13 -7.31 -10.58 1.20
CA HIS A 13 -7.60 -11.02 2.56
C HIS A 13 -7.23 -9.91 3.55
N LEU A 14 -7.86 -9.96 4.74
CA LEU A 14 -7.52 -9.05 5.83
C LEU A 14 -6.17 -9.47 6.41
N HIS A 15 -5.17 -8.59 6.30
CA HIS A 15 -3.85 -8.79 6.86
C HIS A 15 -3.81 -8.27 8.31
N VAL A 16 -3.41 -9.12 9.24
CA VAL A 16 -3.23 -8.73 10.65
C VAL A 16 -1.82 -8.22 10.83
N VAL A 17 -1.70 -6.92 11.06
CA VAL A 17 -0.43 -6.24 11.33
C VAL A 17 -0.04 -6.49 12.78
N ALA A 18 1.24 -6.83 13.00
CA ALA A 18 1.80 -7.07 14.31
C ALA A 18 1.62 -5.87 15.26
N ILE A 19 1.51 -6.17 16.56
CA ILE A 19 1.30 -5.15 17.61
C ILE A 19 2.40 -4.08 17.59
N GLY A 20 2.04 -2.85 17.97
CA GLY A 20 2.97 -1.71 18.03
C GLY A 20 2.64 -0.60 17.02
N THR A 21 3.46 0.45 17.02
CA THR A 21 3.25 1.65 16.19
C THR A 21 3.55 1.37 14.72
N MET A 22 2.64 1.79 13.83
CA MET A 22 2.86 1.76 12.39
C MET A 22 3.81 2.89 11.99
N THR A 23 4.98 2.52 11.46
CA THR A 23 5.96 3.46 10.88
C THR A 23 5.90 3.41 9.37
N GLY A 24 6.52 4.38 8.68
CA GLY A 24 6.60 4.35 7.21
C GLY A 24 7.26 3.08 6.68
N GLN A 25 8.40 2.68 7.27
CA GLN A 25 9.09 1.46 6.86
C GLN A 25 8.25 0.19 7.11
N ARG A 26 7.57 0.09 8.26
CA ARG A 26 6.67 -1.04 8.53
C ARG A 26 5.49 -1.07 7.57
N TYR A 27 4.96 0.09 7.18
CA TYR A 27 3.93 0.17 6.17
C TYR A 27 4.43 -0.32 4.80
N ILE A 28 5.68 -0.01 4.44
CA ILE A 28 6.31 -0.56 3.23
C ILE A 28 6.35 -2.10 3.29
N ASP A 29 6.93 -2.63 4.36
CA ASP A 29 7.28 -4.06 4.45
C ASP A 29 6.06 -4.95 4.73
N GLU A 30 5.17 -4.54 5.64
CA GLU A 30 4.02 -5.35 6.07
C GLU A 30 2.78 -5.13 5.17
N VAL A 31 2.68 -3.99 4.48
CA VAL A 31 1.46 -3.59 3.78
C VAL A 31 1.67 -3.34 2.30
N LEU A 32 2.48 -2.35 1.93
CA LEU A 32 2.65 -1.92 0.55
C LEU A 32 3.24 -3.03 -0.31
N LEU A 33 4.48 -3.47 -0.06
CA LEU A 33 5.17 -4.43 -0.94
C LEU A 33 4.40 -5.75 -1.13
N PRO A 34 3.87 -6.40 -0.08
CA PRO A 34 3.19 -7.69 -0.24
C PRO A 34 1.89 -7.60 -1.06
N HIS A 35 1.15 -6.49 -0.96
CA HIS A 35 -0.16 -6.36 -1.59
C HIS A 35 -0.10 -5.58 -2.90
N PHE A 36 0.87 -4.68 -3.03
CA PHE A 36 1.08 -3.86 -4.22
C PHE A 36 1.28 -4.73 -5.47
N LEU A 37 2.17 -5.72 -5.41
CA LEU A 37 2.45 -6.60 -6.55
C LEU A 37 1.19 -7.35 -7.02
N LEU A 38 0.31 -7.72 -6.07
CA LEU A 38 -0.95 -8.39 -6.39
C LEU A 38 -1.89 -7.45 -7.17
N PHE A 39 -2.10 -6.23 -6.68
CA PHE A 39 -3.00 -5.28 -7.32
C PHE A 39 -2.45 -4.77 -8.66
N ARG A 40 -1.14 -4.53 -8.76
CA ARG A 40 -0.48 -4.16 -10.02
C ARG A 40 -0.62 -5.28 -11.05
N GLY A 41 -0.43 -6.54 -10.67
CA GLY A 41 -0.61 -7.68 -11.57
C GLY A 41 -2.05 -7.80 -12.08
N ALA A 42 -3.05 -7.52 -11.23
CA ALA A 42 -4.45 -7.62 -11.59
C ALA A 42 -4.96 -6.44 -12.43
N VAL A 43 -4.53 -5.21 -12.16
CA VAL A 43 -5.03 -3.98 -12.82
C VAL A 43 -4.14 -3.55 -14.00
N GLY A 44 -2.84 -3.85 -13.95
CA GLY A 44 -1.87 -3.46 -14.96
C GLY A 44 -1.45 -1.99 -14.87
N SER A 45 -1.14 -1.38 -16.02
CA SER A 45 -0.57 -0.03 -16.12
C SER A 45 -1.51 1.10 -15.69
N LYS A 46 -2.80 0.82 -15.51
CA LYS A 46 -3.80 1.79 -15.04
C LYS A 46 -3.98 1.77 -13.53
N PHE A 47 -3.13 1.03 -12.81
CA PHE A 47 -3.21 0.95 -11.35
C PHE A 47 -2.90 2.30 -10.72
N VAL A 48 -3.86 2.80 -9.93
CA VAL A 48 -3.70 3.99 -9.10
C VAL A 48 -3.92 3.56 -7.66
N PHE A 49 -2.94 3.87 -6.80
CA PHE A 49 -3.00 3.54 -5.39
C PHE A 49 -3.73 4.64 -4.62
N MET A 50 -4.59 4.26 -3.68
CA MET A 50 -5.32 5.19 -2.82
C MET A 50 -5.25 4.72 -1.37
N ASP A 51 -4.91 5.64 -0.48
CA ASP A 51 -4.85 5.45 0.96
C ASP A 51 -5.18 6.77 1.69
N ASP A 52 -5.35 6.70 3.01
CA ASP A 52 -5.57 7.90 3.81
C ASP A 52 -4.27 8.70 4.04
N ASN A 53 -4.41 9.88 4.66
CA ASN A 53 -3.30 10.78 4.95
C ASN A 53 -2.60 10.49 6.29
N ALA A 54 -2.66 9.25 6.80
CA ALA A 54 -1.93 8.90 8.03
C ALA A 54 -0.42 9.16 7.87
N THR A 55 0.23 9.61 8.94
CA THR A 55 1.64 10.03 8.91
C THR A 55 2.57 8.92 8.40
N CYS A 56 2.30 7.66 8.72
CA CYS A 56 3.08 6.52 8.21
C CYS A 56 3.01 6.39 6.68
N HIS A 57 1.87 6.70 6.06
CA HIS A 57 1.67 6.64 4.60
C HIS A 57 2.29 7.83 3.86
N ARG A 58 2.61 8.90 4.59
CA ARG A 58 3.11 10.17 4.03
C ARG A 58 4.60 10.41 4.35
N THR A 59 5.33 9.37 4.75
CA THR A 59 6.78 9.45 4.93
C THR A 59 7.52 9.50 3.60
N LEU A 60 8.74 10.06 3.59
CA LEU A 60 9.61 10.08 2.41
C LEU A 60 9.90 8.67 1.89
N ALA A 61 10.21 7.72 2.78
CA ALA A 61 10.47 6.34 2.40
C ALA A 61 9.30 5.70 1.64
N VAL A 62 8.06 5.99 2.06
CA VAL A 62 6.87 5.48 1.37
C VAL A 62 6.70 6.14 0.00
N GLN A 63 6.96 7.44 -0.09
CA GLN A 63 6.92 8.14 -1.37
C GLN A 63 7.96 7.59 -2.35
N ASP A 64 9.21 7.44 -1.89
CA ASP A 64 10.31 6.89 -2.68
C ASP A 64 9.99 5.47 -3.15
N CYS A 65 9.41 4.63 -2.29
CA CYS A 65 8.98 3.28 -2.65
C CYS A 65 7.94 3.30 -3.77
N LEU A 66 6.93 4.17 -3.68
CA LEU A 66 5.88 4.28 -4.69
C LEU A 66 6.44 4.77 -6.03
N ASP A 67 7.33 5.77 -5.99
CA ASP A 67 7.93 6.37 -7.17
C ASP A 67 8.89 5.38 -7.88
N SER A 68 9.67 4.61 -7.10
CA SER A 68 10.57 3.56 -7.59
C SER A 68 9.84 2.52 -8.45
N ASP A 69 8.61 2.18 -8.05
CA ASP A 69 7.77 1.21 -8.74
C ASP A 69 6.89 1.84 -9.83
N GLY A 70 6.96 3.17 -10.00
CA GLY A 70 6.20 3.92 -11.00
C GLY A 70 4.71 3.99 -10.70
N ILE A 71 4.35 4.08 -9.41
CA ILE A 71 2.96 4.04 -8.95
C ILE A 71 2.43 5.45 -8.81
N GLN A 72 1.32 5.73 -9.49
CA GLN A 72 0.56 6.93 -9.21
C GLN A 72 -0.25 6.75 -7.92
N ARG A 73 0.03 7.57 -6.90
CA ARG A 73 -0.84 7.70 -5.74
C ARG A 73 -1.87 8.80 -5.98
N LEU A 74 -3.14 8.50 -5.69
CA LEU A 74 -4.16 9.53 -5.58
C LEU A 74 -4.00 10.25 -4.24
N VAL A 75 -3.75 11.55 -4.32
CA VAL A 75 -3.57 12.46 -3.16
C VAL A 75 -4.84 13.22 -2.87
#